data_AF-A0A1V3WCZ5-F1
#
_entry.id   AF-A0A1V3WCZ5-F1
#
_cell.length_a   1.000
_cell.length_b   1.000
_cell.length_c   1.000
_cell.angle_alpha   90.00
_cell.angle_beta   90.00
_cell.angle_gamma   90.00
#
_symmetry.space_group_name_H-M   'P 1'
#
loop_
_entity.id
_entity.type
_entity.pdbx_description
1 polymer ?
#
loop_
_entity_poly.entity_id
_entity_poly.type
_entity_poly.pdbx_seq_one_letter_code
_entity_poly.pdbx_strand_id
1 'polypeptide(L)'
;MRKLTLADRLLSEGKDTAAVCRELGVSEATYHRWRNQFGGLKAEDAKRLKDLERENATLKRLLADAELEKAALKEIARGNF
;
A
#
# COMPACT_ATOMS: atom_id res chain seq x y z
N MET A 1 -9.71 12.22 4.19
CA MET A 1 -9.95 12.39 5.65
C MET A 1 -8.77 13.09 6.33
N ARG A 2 -8.72 14.44 6.29
CA ARG A 2 -7.59 15.23 6.83
C ARG A 2 -7.52 15.24 8.37
N LYS A 3 -8.66 15.05 9.05
CA LYS A 3 -8.74 14.97 10.52
C LYS A 3 -8.23 13.64 11.09
N LEU A 4 -8.50 12.49 10.44
CA LEU A 4 -7.95 11.20 10.88
C LEU A 4 -6.44 11.12 10.73
N THR A 5 -5.88 11.64 9.63
CA THR A 5 -4.41 11.71 9.46
C THR A 5 -3.75 12.59 10.51
N LEU A 6 -4.39 13.70 10.89
CA LEU A 6 -3.90 14.56 11.96
C LEU A 6 -4.02 13.86 13.32
N ALA A 7 -5.12 13.15 13.57
CA ALA A 7 -5.28 12.31 14.76
C ALA A 7 -4.18 11.25 14.88
N ASP A 8 -3.90 10.52 13.79
CA ASP A 8 -2.86 9.49 13.74
C ASP A 8 -1.47 10.06 14.06
N ARG A 9 -1.16 11.27 13.55
CA ARG A 9 0.09 11.97 13.87
C ARG A 9 0.16 12.35 15.36
N LEU A 10 -0.87 13.00 15.89
CA LEU A 10 -0.87 13.46 17.28
C LEU A 10 -0.79 12.30 18.28
N LEU A 11 -1.42 11.16 17.95
CA LEU A 11 -1.28 9.92 18.72
C LEU A 11 0.15 9.36 18.64
N SER A 12 0.81 9.42 17.47
CA SER A 12 2.21 8.99 17.33
C SER A 12 3.20 9.88 18.09
N GLU A 13 2.83 11.14 18.35
CA GLU A 13 3.56 12.07 19.20
C GLU A 13 3.31 11.80 20.71
N GLY A 14 2.49 10.81 21.06
CA GLY A 14 2.24 10.39 22.44
C GLY A 14 1.07 11.10 23.13
N LYS A 15 0.28 11.93 22.42
CA LYS A 15 -0.94 12.52 23.00
C LYS A 15 -2.00 11.43 23.22
N ASP A 16 -2.77 11.54 24.29
CA ASP A 16 -3.93 10.67 24.51
C ASP A 16 -5.11 11.01 23.58
N THR A 17 -6.01 10.05 23.39
CA THR A 17 -7.18 10.18 22.50
C THR A 17 -8.08 11.36 22.88
N ALA A 18 -8.21 11.67 24.17
CA ALA A 18 -9.06 12.75 24.66
C ALA A 18 -8.49 14.13 24.27
N ALA A 19 -7.17 14.31 24.41
CA ALA A 19 -6.45 15.50 23.99
C ALA A 19 -6.52 15.69 22.48
N VAL A 20 -6.36 14.61 21.71
CA VAL A 20 -6.53 14.62 20.26
C VAL A 20 -7.94 15.03 19.85
N CYS A 21 -8.97 14.49 20.51
CA CYS A 21 -10.36 14.84 20.22
C CYS A 21 -10.65 16.32 20.53
N ARG A 22 -10.12 16.85 21.64
CA ARG A 22 -10.20 18.28 21.98
C ARG A 22 -9.54 19.16 20.92
N GLU A 23 -8.33 18.83 20.49
CA GLU A 23 -7.58 19.58 19.48
C GLU A 23 -8.25 19.56 18.10
N LEU A 24 -8.88 18.43 17.75
CA LEU A 24 -9.62 18.27 16.49
C LEU A 24 -11.03 18.87 16.51
N GLY A 25 -11.49 19.31 17.68
CA GLY A 25 -12.85 19.83 17.91
C GLY A 25 -13.93 18.79 17.63
N VAL A 26 -13.71 17.54 18.04
CA VAL A 26 -14.66 16.42 17.86
C VAL A 26 -14.85 15.65 19.16
N SER A 27 -16.00 14.99 19.32
CA SER A 27 -16.19 14.04 20.42
C SER A 27 -15.45 12.73 20.17
N GLU A 28 -15.06 12.05 21.25
CA GLU A 28 -14.43 10.72 21.17
C GLU A 28 -15.34 9.71 20.45
N ALA A 29 -16.65 9.75 20.69
CA ALA A 29 -17.61 8.90 19.98
C ALA A 29 -17.57 9.10 18.46
N THR A 30 -17.40 10.34 17.99
CA THR A 30 -17.26 10.63 16.55
C THR A 30 -15.91 10.17 16.03
N TYR A 31 -14.83 10.36 16.79
CA TYR A 31 -13.51 9.84 16.45
C TYR A 31 -13.51 8.31 16.30
N HIS A 32 -14.09 7.58 17.25
CA HIS A 32 -14.19 6.12 17.20
C HIS A 32 -15.02 5.63 16.01
N ARG A 33 -16.16 6.26 15.70
CA ARG A 33 -16.92 5.94 14.48
C ARG A 33 -16.08 6.12 13.21
N TRP A 34 -15.35 7.22 13.09
CA TRP A 34 -14.47 7.45 11.95
C TRP A 34 -13.32 6.44 11.89
N ARG A 35 -12.73 6.06 13.03
CA ARG A 35 -11.68 5.02 13.07
C ARG A 35 -12.21 3.65 12.65
N ASN A 36 -13.43 3.30 13.05
CA ASN A 36 -14.06 2.05 12.64
C ASN A 36 -14.39 2.05 11.14
N GLN A 37 -14.91 3.16 10.63
CA GLN A 37 -15.36 3.25 9.23
C GLN A 37 -14.21 3.44 8.23
N PHE A 38 -13.18 4.21 8.60
CA PHE A 38 -12.13 4.64 7.67
C PHE A 38 -10.71 4.29 8.12
N GLY A 39 -10.52 3.81 9.35
CA GLY A 39 -9.22 3.42 9.86
C GLY A 39 -8.70 2.11 9.26
N GLY A 40 -9.59 1.16 8.98
CA GLY A 40 -9.24 -0.10 8.31
C GLY A 40 -8.91 0.08 6.83
N LEU A 41 -9.57 1.04 6.16
CA LEU A 41 -9.39 1.29 4.72
C LEU A 41 -7.91 1.56 4.37
N LYS A 42 -7.22 2.40 5.15
CA LYS A 42 -5.78 2.69 4.93
C LYS A 42 -4.88 1.47 5.10
N ALA A 43 -5.20 0.59 6.04
CA ALA A 43 -4.41 -0.60 6.30
C ALA A 43 -4.57 -1.63 5.19
N GLU A 44 -5.80 -1.83 4.71
CA GLU A 44 -6.10 -2.70 3.56
C GLU A 44 -5.49 -2.16 2.26
N ASP A 45 -5.55 -0.83 2.03
CA ASP A 45 -4.91 -0.21 0.87
C ASP A 45 -3.38 -0.42 0.89
N ALA A 46 -2.74 -0.26 2.06
CA ALA A 46 -1.31 -0.49 2.21
C ALA A 46 -0.92 -1.96 2.02
N LYS A 47 -1.76 -2.89 2.50
CA LYS A 47 -1.57 -4.33 2.28
C LYS A 47 -1.69 -4.68 0.80
N ARG A 48 -2.75 -4.20 0.14
CA ARG A 48 -2.98 -4.39 -1.29
C ARG A 48 -1.83 -3.83 -2.13
N LEU A 49 -1.30 -2.65 -1.76
CA LEU A 49 -0.14 -2.08 -2.44
C LEU A 49 1.08 -3.01 -2.37
N LYS A 50 1.42 -3.52 -1.18
CA LYS A 50 2.54 -4.46 -1.01
C LYS A 50 2.35 -5.76 -1.80
N ASP A 51 1.13 -6.27 -1.85
CA ASP A 51 0.82 -7.49 -2.62
C ASP A 51 0.97 -7.24 -4.13
N LEU A 52 0.48 -6.10 -4.63
CA LEU A 52 0.66 -5.69 -6.03
C LEU A 52 2.14 -5.45 -6.37
N GLU A 53 2.92 -4.86 -5.48
CA GLU A 53 4.37 -4.67 -5.67
C GLU A 53 5.10 -6.00 -5.79
N ARG A 54 4.76 -6.98 -4.94
CA ARG A 54 5.32 -8.34 -5.00
C ARG A 54 4.94 -9.06 -6.29
N GLU A 55 3.68 -8.97 -6.68
CA GLU A 55 3.19 -9.57 -7.92
C GLU A 55 3.89 -8.95 -9.13
N ASN A 56 4.01 -7.62 -9.17
CA ASN A 56 4.69 -6.90 -10.24
C ASN A 56 6.17 -7.31 -10.35
N ALA A 57 6.87 -7.45 -9.22
CA ALA A 57 8.25 -7.92 -9.20
C ALA A 57 8.38 -9.34 -9.77
N THR A 58 7.44 -10.23 -9.39
CA THR A 58 7.40 -11.60 -9.89
C THR A 58 7.15 -11.66 -11.39
N LEU A 59 6.16 -10.89 -11.87
CA LEU A 59 5.82 -10.81 -13.29
C LEU A 59 6.96 -10.24 -14.12
N LYS A 60 7.66 -9.20 -13.64
CA LYS A 60 8.83 -8.65 -14.32
C LYS A 60 9.96 -9.67 -14.47
N ARG A 61 10.22 -10.48 -13.44
CA ARG A 61 11.22 -11.54 -13.51
C ARG A 61 10.83 -12.58 -14.57
N LEU A 62 9.60 -13.09 -14.51
CA LEU A 62 9.12 -14.08 -15.47
C LEU A 62 9.14 -13.56 -16.91
N LEU A 63 8.80 -12.29 -17.12
CA LEU A 63 8.87 -11.65 -18.42
C LEU A 63 10.31 -11.56 -18.94
N ALA A 64 11.27 -11.20 -18.08
CA ALA A 64 12.68 -11.15 -18.44
C ALA A 64 13.21 -12.53 -18.84
N ASP A 65 12.88 -13.57 -18.06
CA ASP A 65 13.28 -14.95 -18.34
C ASP A 65 12.70 -15.41 -19.69
N ALA A 66 11.41 -15.14 -19.94
CA ALA A 66 10.75 -15.51 -21.20
C ALA A 66 11.31 -14.77 -22.42
N GLU A 67 11.62 -13.48 -22.30
CA GLU A 67 12.23 -12.72 -23.40
C GLU A 67 13.67 -13.18 -23.68
N LEU A 68 14.43 -13.59 -22.65
CA LEU A 68 15.76 -14.20 -22.83
C LEU A 68 15.67 -15.54 -23.58
N GLU A 69 14.74 -16.42 -23.18
CA GLU A 69 14.52 -17.70 -23.87
C GLU A 69 14.12 -17.49 -25.33
N LYS A 70 13.18 -16.58 -25.57
CA LYS A 70 12.74 -16.18 -26.92
C LYS A 70 13.88 -15.61 -27.76
N ALA A 71 14.77 -14.80 -27.17
CA ALA A 71 15.95 -14.30 -27.86
C ALA A 71 16.90 -15.44 -28.24
N ALA A 72 17.19 -16.36 -27.32
CA ALA A 72 18.03 -17.52 -27.59
C ALA A 72 17.45 -18.39 -28.72
N LEU A 73 16.14 -18.68 -28.69
CA LEU A 73 15.46 -19.45 -29.72
C LEU A 73 15.51 -18.75 -31.10
N LYS A 74 15.37 -17.43 -31.14
CA LYS A 74 15.49 -16.66 -32.40
C LYS A 74 16.91 -16.71 -32.97
N GLU A 75 17.93 -16.63 -32.13
CA GLU A 75 19.32 -16.73 -32.58
C GLU A 75 19.63 -18.13 -33.11
N ILE A 76 19.15 -19.19 -32.45
CA ILE A 76 19.24 -20.57 -32.95
C ILE A 76 18.52 -20.71 -34.29
N ALA A 77 17.30 -20.14 -34.43
CA ALA A 77 16.54 -20.20 -35.68
C ALA A 77 17.17 -19.39 -36.83
N ARG A 78 18.03 -18.41 -36.53
CA ARG A 78 18.80 -17.65 -37.53
C ARG A 78 20.05 -18.40 -37.99
N GLY A 79 20.55 -19.35 -37.21
CA GLY A 79 21.73 -20.15 -37.53
C GLY A 79 21.39 -21.50 -38.12
N ASN A 80 21.43 -21.58 -39.45
CA ASN A 80 21.81 -22.73 -40.31
C ASN A 80 21.17 -22.61 -41.71
N PHE A 81 21.46 -21.54 -42.45
CA PHE A 81 21.52 -21.49 -43.93
C PHE A 81 22.35 -20.28 -44.35
#